data_AF-A0A2Z5MTF0-F1
#
_entry.id   AF-A0A2Z5MTF0-F1
#
_cell.length_a   1.000
_cell.length_b   1.000
_cell.length_c   1.000
_cell.angle_alpha   90.00
_cell.angle_beta   90.00
_cell.angle_gamma   90.00
#
_symmetry.space_group_name_H-M   'P 1'
#
loop_
_entity.id
_entity.type
_entity.pdbx_description
1 polymer ?
#
loop_
_entity_poly.entity_id
_entity_poly.type
_entity_poly.pdbx_seq_one_letter_code
_entity_poly.pdbx_strand_id
1 'polypeptide(L)'
;MGKQATSAIYFERALFVIAPRNHGKSTTLRSLFLDQRLGRNGKIPDELKLNDDYYLSNERRLYLRLTSPHEADENLDHFLSKSSEKMRGRGRWNFAGPLHPAAYKSMPDAVTTVDAFVNFFQPERVRVALLSPNHQGTNDLEWDGGGDLSSDLLGIDGVEVVRIDVRQRNKNGLLLADFFDFT
;
A
#
# COMPACT_ATOMS: atom_id res chain seq x y z
N MET A 1 -28.22 9.22 -24.79
CA MET A 1 -27.31 9.53 -23.67
C MET A 1 -26.00 8.81 -23.91
N GLY A 2 -24.93 9.53 -24.24
CA GLY A 2 -23.63 8.92 -24.54
C GLY A 2 -23.00 8.33 -23.29
N LYS A 3 -22.61 7.05 -23.35
CA LYS A 3 -21.70 6.46 -22.38
C LYS A 3 -20.40 7.28 -22.44
N GLN A 4 -20.11 8.07 -21.41
CA GLN A 4 -18.77 8.61 -21.23
C GLN A 4 -17.82 7.42 -21.11
N ALA A 5 -16.82 7.35 -21.99
CA ALA A 5 -15.73 6.42 -21.83
C ALA A 5 -15.08 6.71 -20.47
N THR A 6 -15.22 5.80 -19.51
CA THR A 6 -14.37 5.76 -18.33
C THR A 6 -12.94 5.72 -18.85
N SER A 7 -12.18 6.80 -18.71
CA SER A 7 -10.77 6.76 -19.08
C SER A 7 -10.13 5.67 -18.22
N ALA A 8 -9.62 4.62 -18.85
CA ALA A 8 -8.92 3.56 -18.15
C ALA A 8 -7.84 4.20 -17.27
N ILE A 9 -7.85 3.87 -15.99
CA ILE A 9 -6.86 4.34 -15.03
C ILE A 9 -5.52 3.76 -15.48
N TYR A 10 -4.55 4.62 -15.79
CA TYR A 10 -3.19 4.15 -16.03
C TYR A 10 -2.49 4.00 -14.68
N PHE A 11 -2.10 2.79 -14.33
CA PHE A 11 -1.69 2.44 -12.98
C PHE A 11 -0.27 1.87 -12.98
N GLU A 12 0.69 2.62 -12.44
CA GLU A 12 2.13 2.29 -12.53
C GLU A 12 2.56 1.39 -11.37
N ARG A 13 2.41 1.84 -10.11
CA ARG A 13 2.99 1.12 -8.96
C ARG A 13 2.03 1.02 -7.78
N ALA A 14 1.90 -0.18 -7.21
CA ALA A 14 1.18 -0.43 -5.96
C ALA A 14 2.12 -0.94 -4.86
N LEU A 15 2.11 -0.25 -3.72
CA LEU A 15 2.81 -0.64 -2.51
C LEU A 15 1.82 -1.06 -1.43
N PHE A 16 1.98 -2.27 -0.91
CA PHE A 16 1.26 -2.74 0.27
C PHE A 16 2.20 -2.88 1.45
N VAL A 17 1.86 -2.28 2.59
CA VAL A 17 2.57 -2.47 3.86
C VAL A 17 1.77 -3.41 4.75
N ILE A 18 2.29 -4.60 5.00
CA ILE A 18 1.55 -5.70 5.60
C ILE A 18 2.12 -6.05 6.97
N ALA A 19 1.27 -6.03 7.99
CA ALA A 19 1.60 -6.37 9.36
C ALA A 19 0.34 -6.57 10.21
N PRO A 20 0.42 -7.29 11.34
CA PRO A 20 -0.63 -7.32 12.34
C PRO A 20 -1.08 -5.94 12.84
N ARG A 21 -2.19 -5.94 13.58
CA ARG A 21 -2.68 -4.72 14.23
C ARG A 21 -1.61 -4.15 15.16
N ASN A 22 -1.54 -2.83 15.25
CA ASN A 22 -0.58 -2.12 16.11
C ASN A 22 0.92 -2.37 15.81
N HIS A 23 1.28 -2.99 14.68
CA HIS A 23 2.69 -3.21 14.27
C HIS A 23 3.30 -2.04 13.46
N GLY A 24 2.71 -0.84 13.56
CA GLY A 24 3.33 0.38 12.99
C GLY A 24 3.17 0.56 11.48
N LYS A 25 2.16 -0.05 10.84
CA LYS A 25 1.87 0.11 9.40
C LYS A 25 1.71 1.58 8.99
N SER A 26 0.80 2.31 9.63
CA SER A 26 0.54 3.73 9.33
C SER A 26 1.76 4.60 9.64
N THR A 27 2.49 4.30 10.72
CA THR A 27 3.75 4.98 11.06
C THR A 27 4.83 4.77 9.99
N THR A 28 4.91 3.55 9.44
CA THR A 28 5.85 3.20 8.37
C THR A 28 5.47 3.91 7.07
N LEU A 29 4.19 3.88 6.68
CA LEU A 29 3.69 4.61 5.50
C LEU A 29 3.90 6.12 5.62
N ARG A 30 3.69 6.72 6.79
CA ARG A 30 4.04 8.14 7.03
C ARG A 30 5.52 8.43 6.83
N SER A 31 6.38 7.43 7.00
CA SER A 31 7.82 7.62 6.81
C SER A 31 8.21 7.80 5.34
N LEU A 32 7.30 7.54 4.38
CA LEU A 32 7.48 7.91 2.97
C LEU A 32 7.85 9.39 2.81
N PHE A 33 7.30 10.29 3.64
CA PHE A 33 7.56 11.74 3.60
C PHE A 33 8.98 12.16 4.01
N LEU A 34 9.84 11.21 4.39
CA LEU A 34 11.29 11.42 4.43
C LEU A 34 11.85 11.71 3.03
N ASP A 35 11.17 11.26 1.99
CA ASP A 35 11.42 11.65 0.62
C ASP A 35 10.91 13.07 0.36
N GLN A 36 11.81 13.95 -0.07
CA GLN A 36 11.50 15.36 -0.31
C GLN A 36 10.51 15.56 -1.47
N ARG A 37 10.42 14.60 -2.41
CA ARG A 37 9.50 14.66 -3.56
C ARG A 37 8.03 14.65 -3.15
N LEU A 38 7.72 14.12 -1.96
CA LEU A 38 6.37 14.13 -1.39
C LEU A 38 5.99 15.46 -0.71
N GLY A 39 6.77 16.51 -0.92
CA GLY A 39 6.38 17.90 -0.59
C GLY A 39 6.45 18.26 0.90
N ARG A 40 7.15 17.46 1.72
CA ARG A 40 7.30 17.70 3.17
C ARG A 40 8.73 17.94 3.61
N ASN A 41 9.64 18.25 2.68
CA ASN A 41 11.05 18.58 2.95
C ASN A 41 11.75 17.54 3.86
N GLY A 42 11.43 16.26 3.65
CA GLY A 42 12.01 15.15 4.40
C GLY A 42 11.53 15.04 5.85
N LYS A 43 10.40 15.66 6.21
CA LYS A 43 9.82 15.59 7.56
C LYS A 43 8.61 14.66 7.57
N ILE A 44 8.59 13.73 8.53
CA ILE A 44 7.46 12.86 8.75
C ILE A 44 6.32 13.66 9.41
N PRO A 45 5.11 13.70 8.82
CA PRO A 45 4.00 14.45 9.39
C PRO A 45 3.44 13.77 10.64
N ASP A 46 3.16 14.58 11.67
CA ASP A 46 2.61 14.21 12.97
C ASP A 46 1.09 14.43 13.08
N GLU A 47 0.50 15.21 12.18
CA GLU A 47 -0.93 15.50 12.13
C GLU A 47 -1.80 14.22 11.97
N LEU A 48 -2.93 14.18 12.70
CA LEU A 48 -3.81 13.00 12.80
C LEU A 48 -4.34 12.53 11.44
N LYS A 49 -4.69 13.48 10.57
CA LYS A 49 -5.25 13.22 9.24
C LYS A 49 -4.32 13.77 8.19
N LEU A 50 -3.95 12.92 7.24
CA LEU A 50 -3.25 13.31 6.02
C LEU A 50 -4.24 13.41 4.86
N ASN A 51 -3.85 14.16 3.83
CA ASN A 51 -4.46 13.99 2.52
C ASN A 51 -4.22 12.56 2.04
N ASP A 52 -5.03 12.12 1.10
CA ASP A 52 -4.87 10.81 0.48
C ASP A 52 -4.29 10.90 -0.93
N ASP A 53 -4.13 12.09 -1.49
CA ASP A 53 -3.66 12.32 -2.86
C ASP A 53 -2.46 13.25 -2.89
N TYR A 54 -1.39 12.81 -3.54
CA TYR A 54 -0.09 13.48 -3.61
C TYR A 54 0.47 13.49 -5.03
N TYR A 55 1.04 14.61 -5.45
CA TYR A 55 1.79 14.68 -6.70
C TYR A 55 3.19 14.11 -6.51
N LEU A 56 3.57 13.15 -7.34
CA LEU A 56 4.95 12.66 -7.46
C LEU A 56 5.71 13.43 -8.55
N SER A 57 4.99 13.86 -9.59
CA SER A 57 5.46 14.73 -10.68
C SER A 57 4.24 15.38 -11.36
N ASN A 58 4.45 16.09 -12.49
CA ASN A 58 3.36 16.71 -13.24
C ASN A 58 2.28 15.74 -13.72
N GLU A 59 2.66 14.49 -14.05
CA GLU A 59 1.74 13.48 -14.58
C GLU A 59 1.42 12.36 -13.58
N ARG A 60 2.21 12.24 -12.50
CA ARG A 60 2.15 11.12 -11.57
C ARG A 60 1.53 11.50 -10.25
N ARG A 61 0.58 10.68 -9.80
CA ARG A 61 -0.13 10.84 -8.53
C ARG A 61 0.03 9.62 -7.67
N LEU A 62 0.02 9.81 -6.36
CA LEU A 62 0.04 8.76 -5.34
C LEU A 62 -1.23 8.87 -4.50
N TYR A 63 -2.05 7.82 -4.55
CA TYR A 63 -3.11 7.58 -3.59
C TYR A 63 -2.51 6.88 -2.36
N LEU A 64 -2.35 7.63 -1.26
CA LEU A 64 -1.82 7.16 0.02
C LEU A 64 -2.97 6.92 1.00
N ARG A 65 -3.13 5.66 1.42
CA ARG A 65 -4.07 5.26 2.45
C ARG A 65 -3.31 4.94 3.74
N LEU A 66 -3.76 5.46 4.88
CA LEU A 66 -3.12 5.19 6.19
C LEU A 66 -3.87 4.20 7.09
N THR A 67 -5.14 3.95 6.81
CA THR A 67 -5.98 3.00 7.57
C THR A 67 -6.23 1.78 6.71
N SER A 68 -6.00 0.58 7.22
CA SER A 68 -6.24 -0.65 6.45
C SER A 68 -7.73 -0.80 6.10
N PRO A 69 -8.08 -1.40 4.96
CA PRO A 69 -9.49 -1.72 4.66
C PRO A 69 -10.08 -2.65 5.74
N HIS A 70 -9.26 -3.52 6.34
CA HIS A 70 -9.58 -4.34 7.51
C HIS A 70 -10.07 -3.51 8.71
N GLU A 71 -9.37 -2.42 9.04
CA GLU A 71 -9.76 -1.54 10.16
C GLU A 71 -10.91 -0.61 9.81
N ALA A 72 -11.04 -0.24 8.53
CA ALA A 72 -12.07 0.64 8.01
C ALA A 72 -13.46 -0.03 7.85
N ASP A 73 -13.58 -1.31 8.18
CA ASP A 73 -14.81 -2.10 8.03
C ASP A 73 -15.29 -2.14 6.56
N GLU A 74 -14.34 -2.21 5.63
CA GLU A 74 -14.62 -2.38 4.21
C GLU A 74 -14.72 -3.88 3.89
N ASN A 75 -15.37 -4.21 2.78
CA ASN A 75 -15.21 -5.50 2.12
C ASN A 75 -14.40 -5.29 0.84
N LEU A 76 -14.02 -6.39 0.17
CA LEU A 76 -13.13 -6.34 -0.98
C LEU A 76 -13.68 -5.45 -2.11
N ASP A 77 -14.95 -5.61 -2.47
CA ASP A 77 -15.60 -4.82 -3.53
C ASP A 77 -15.63 -3.33 -3.21
N HIS A 78 -15.96 -2.98 -1.95
CA HIS A 78 -15.96 -1.60 -1.51
C HIS A 78 -14.54 -1.02 -1.52
N PHE A 79 -13.54 -1.77 -1.09
CA PHE A 79 -12.14 -1.34 -1.14
C PHE A 79 -11.68 -1.05 -2.57
N LEU A 80 -11.94 -1.96 -3.53
CA LEU A 80 -11.57 -1.79 -4.93
C LEU A 80 -12.34 -0.63 -5.58
N SER A 81 -13.66 -0.57 -5.39
CA SER A 81 -14.51 0.49 -5.93
C SER A 81 -14.05 1.86 -5.41
N LYS A 82 -13.92 2.02 -4.10
CA LYS A 82 -13.48 3.27 -3.45
C LYS A 82 -12.09 3.71 -3.89
N SER A 83 -11.15 2.76 -4.03
CA SER A 83 -9.81 3.05 -4.56
C SER A 83 -9.89 3.55 -5.99
N SER A 84 -10.70 2.90 -6.84
CA SER A 84 -10.97 3.33 -8.21
C SER A 84 -11.57 4.74 -8.25
N GLU A 85 -12.51 5.06 -7.35
CA GLU A 85 -13.11 6.41 -7.28
C GLU A 85 -12.08 7.49 -6.93
N LYS A 86 -11.15 7.17 -6.03
CA LYS A 86 -10.07 8.08 -5.61
C LYS A 86 -9.03 8.29 -6.70
N MET A 87 -8.82 7.29 -7.54
CA MET A 87 -7.86 7.30 -8.64
C MET A 87 -8.52 7.67 -9.98
N ARG A 88 -9.65 8.41 -9.94
CA ARG A 88 -10.33 8.88 -11.15
C ARG A 88 -9.57 10.04 -11.81
N GLY A 89 -9.65 10.09 -13.14
CA GLY A 89 -9.16 11.20 -13.94
C GLY A 89 -7.92 10.86 -14.77
N ARG A 90 -7.40 11.87 -15.48
CA ARG A 90 -6.19 11.73 -16.30
C ARG A 90 -4.94 11.75 -15.41
N GLY A 91 -3.96 10.94 -15.75
CA GLY A 91 -2.68 10.85 -15.06
C GLY A 91 -2.23 9.41 -14.89
N ARG A 92 -1.03 9.25 -14.35
CA ARG A 92 -0.44 7.95 -14.00
C ARG A 92 -0.53 7.77 -12.50
N TRP A 93 -1.31 6.80 -12.07
CA TRP A 93 -1.64 6.59 -10.68
C TRP A 93 -0.72 5.57 -10.04
N ASN A 94 -0.45 5.82 -8.76
CA ASN A 94 0.30 4.96 -7.87
C ASN A 94 -0.49 4.82 -6.58
N PHE A 95 -0.27 3.73 -5.85
CA PHE A 95 -0.95 3.44 -4.59
C PHE A 95 0.04 3.06 -3.50
N ALA A 96 -0.23 3.50 -2.28
CA ALA A 96 0.40 2.97 -1.09
C ALA A 96 -0.65 2.76 0.01
N GLY A 97 -0.73 1.57 0.59
CA GLY A 97 -1.73 1.28 1.62
C GLY A 97 -1.36 0.12 2.53
N PRO A 98 -1.96 0.05 3.73
CA PRO A 98 -1.70 -1.02 4.67
C PRO A 98 -2.72 -2.16 4.55
N LEU A 99 -2.29 -3.39 4.81
CA LEU A 99 -3.17 -4.57 4.95
C LEU A 99 -2.86 -5.34 6.23
N HIS A 100 -3.84 -6.09 6.73
CA HIS A 100 -3.58 -7.14 7.72
C HIS A 100 -3.21 -8.44 7.00
N PRO A 101 -2.31 -9.26 7.58
CA PRO A 101 -1.94 -10.58 7.07
C PRO A 101 -3.16 -11.50 6.99
N ALA A 102 -3.76 -11.83 8.13
CA ALA A 102 -5.00 -12.61 8.18
C ALA A 102 -6.25 -11.77 7.84
N ALA A 103 -7.34 -12.48 7.55
CA ALA A 103 -8.65 -11.88 7.37
C ALA A 103 -9.12 -11.19 8.66
N TYR A 104 -9.82 -10.07 8.53
CA TYR A 104 -10.35 -9.34 9.67
C TYR A 104 -11.62 -8.57 9.29
N LYS A 105 -12.67 -8.74 10.10
CA LYS A 105 -14.04 -8.27 9.80
C LYS A 105 -14.49 -8.78 8.42
N SER A 106 -14.92 -7.89 7.53
CA SER A 106 -15.42 -8.20 6.19
C SER A 106 -14.34 -8.21 5.11
N MET A 107 -13.08 -7.90 5.46
CA MET A 107 -11.98 -7.98 4.52
C MET A 107 -11.33 -9.37 4.55
N PRO A 108 -11.05 -9.95 3.37
CA PRO A 108 -10.26 -11.17 3.28
C PRO A 108 -8.80 -10.90 3.68
N ASP A 109 -8.00 -11.96 3.69
CA ASP A 109 -6.59 -11.90 4.02
C ASP A 109 -5.76 -11.08 2.99
N ALA A 110 -4.49 -10.83 3.35
CA ALA A 110 -3.56 -10.06 2.53
C ALA A 110 -3.38 -10.62 1.11
N VAL A 111 -3.20 -11.93 0.98
CA VAL A 111 -2.90 -12.59 -0.31
C VAL A 111 -4.07 -12.41 -1.25
N THR A 112 -5.28 -12.77 -0.78
CA THR A 112 -6.54 -12.60 -1.52
C THR A 112 -6.77 -11.14 -1.90
N THR A 113 -6.49 -10.20 -0.99
CA THR A 113 -6.68 -8.77 -1.24
C THR A 113 -5.70 -8.23 -2.29
N VAL A 114 -4.42 -8.62 -2.22
CA VAL A 114 -3.39 -8.19 -3.18
C VAL A 114 -3.69 -8.76 -4.56
N ASP A 115 -4.00 -10.05 -4.65
CA ASP A 115 -4.34 -10.70 -5.93
C ASP A 115 -5.54 -10.04 -6.60
N ALA A 116 -6.62 -9.80 -5.86
CA ALA A 116 -7.79 -9.10 -6.38
C ALA A 116 -7.46 -7.66 -6.83
N PHE A 117 -6.59 -6.95 -6.11
CA PHE A 117 -6.16 -5.60 -6.51
C PHE A 117 -5.31 -5.63 -7.79
N VAL A 118 -4.38 -6.58 -7.90
CA VAL A 118 -3.56 -6.79 -9.10
C VAL A 118 -4.46 -7.08 -10.31
N ASN A 119 -5.40 -8.00 -10.17
CA ASN A 119 -6.32 -8.36 -11.25
C ASN A 119 -7.25 -7.21 -11.65
N PHE A 120 -7.67 -6.37 -10.68
CA PHE A 120 -8.57 -5.26 -10.95
C PHE A 120 -7.88 -4.04 -11.58
N PHE A 121 -6.70 -3.65 -11.08
CA PHE A 121 -6.02 -2.42 -11.51
C PHE A 121 -4.88 -2.63 -12.51
N GLN A 122 -4.37 -3.86 -12.63
CA GLN A 122 -3.24 -4.23 -13.50
C GLN A 122 -2.03 -3.27 -13.39
N PRO A 123 -1.49 -3.03 -12.18
CA PRO A 123 -0.26 -2.24 -12.01
C PRO A 123 0.90 -2.78 -12.83
N GLU A 124 1.76 -1.89 -13.32
CA GLU A 124 3.03 -2.30 -13.93
C GLU A 124 3.96 -3.00 -12.93
N ARG A 125 3.94 -2.58 -11.66
CA ARG A 125 4.72 -3.18 -10.56
C ARG A 125 3.97 -3.20 -9.25
N VAL A 126 4.10 -4.28 -8.50
CA VAL A 126 3.58 -4.38 -7.12
C VAL A 126 4.67 -4.75 -6.15
N ARG A 127 4.81 -3.96 -5.08
CA ARG A 127 5.68 -4.27 -3.94
C ARG A 127 4.85 -4.54 -2.71
N VAL A 128 5.17 -5.61 -2.02
CA VAL A 128 4.65 -5.91 -0.69
C VAL A 128 5.78 -5.81 0.32
N ALA A 129 5.64 -4.90 1.28
CA ALA A 129 6.54 -4.73 2.40
C ALA A 129 5.96 -5.39 3.66
N LEU A 130 6.52 -6.53 4.04
CA LEU A 130 6.21 -7.23 5.28
C LEU A 130 6.99 -6.58 6.43
N LEU A 131 6.27 -6.14 7.47
CA LEU A 131 6.89 -5.55 8.66
C LEU A 131 7.29 -6.64 9.65
N SER A 132 8.55 -7.04 9.59
CA SER A 132 9.12 -8.11 10.43
C SER A 132 10.64 -7.91 10.53
N PRO A 133 11.20 -7.78 11.75
CA PRO A 133 10.53 -7.82 13.04
C PRO A 133 9.69 -6.56 13.35
N ASN A 134 8.74 -6.70 14.29
CA ASN A 134 7.95 -5.60 14.84
C ASN A 134 8.76 -4.75 15.84
N HIS A 135 8.11 -3.76 16.47
CA HIS A 135 8.76 -2.86 17.44
C HIS A 135 9.28 -3.58 18.71
N GLN A 136 8.79 -4.78 19.01
CA GLN A 136 9.25 -5.63 20.11
C GLN A 136 10.34 -6.63 19.67
N GLY A 137 10.69 -6.66 18.38
CA GLY A 137 11.68 -7.60 17.85
C GLY A 137 11.11 -8.96 17.46
N THR A 138 9.79 -9.16 17.50
CA THR A 138 9.17 -10.43 17.09
C THR A 138 8.92 -10.47 15.59
N ASN A 139 9.06 -11.65 14.99
CA ASN A 139 8.84 -11.84 13.55
C ASN A 139 7.40 -12.25 13.22
N ASP A 140 6.50 -12.26 14.21
CA ASP A 140 5.16 -12.76 14.05
C ASP A 140 4.31 -11.85 13.16
N LEU A 141 3.76 -12.45 12.12
CA LEU A 141 2.89 -11.81 11.16
C LEU A 141 1.43 -12.26 11.33
N GLU A 142 1.09 -13.13 12.28
CA GLU A 142 -0.29 -13.61 12.48
C GLU A 142 -0.91 -14.08 11.15
N TRP A 143 -0.20 -14.97 10.44
CA TRP A 143 -0.63 -15.54 9.17
C TRP A 143 -1.31 -16.88 9.40
N ASP A 144 -2.57 -16.98 8.99
CA ASP A 144 -3.40 -18.19 9.16
C ASP A 144 -3.30 -19.15 7.97
N GLY A 145 -2.68 -18.72 6.86
CA GLY A 145 -2.38 -19.63 5.75
C GLY A 145 -1.34 -20.63 6.22
N GLY A 146 -1.60 -21.93 6.03
CA GLY A 146 -0.74 -23.02 6.53
C GLY A 146 0.69 -23.08 5.98
N GLY A 147 1.18 -22.03 5.30
CA GLY A 147 2.50 -21.87 4.70
C GLY A 147 3.21 -20.55 5.12
N ASP A 148 4.18 -20.11 4.31
CA ASP A 148 4.90 -18.84 4.52
C ASP A 148 4.25 -17.71 3.71
N LEU A 149 3.81 -16.65 4.38
CA LEU A 149 3.12 -15.51 3.76
C LEU A 149 3.90 -14.89 2.58
N SER A 150 5.23 -14.81 2.66
CA SER A 150 6.04 -14.27 1.55
C SER A 150 5.96 -15.17 0.33
N SER A 151 5.97 -16.49 0.53
CA SER A 151 5.84 -17.46 -0.55
C SER A 151 4.47 -17.39 -1.19
N ASP A 152 3.41 -17.25 -0.39
CA ASP A 152 2.04 -17.11 -0.90
C ASP A 152 1.87 -15.81 -1.71
N LEU A 153 2.46 -14.70 -1.27
CA LEU A 153 2.46 -13.42 -1.99
C LEU A 153 3.30 -13.45 -3.27
N LEU A 154 4.46 -14.12 -3.25
CA LEU A 154 5.31 -14.31 -4.44
C LEU A 154 4.67 -15.22 -5.49
N GLY A 155 3.62 -15.96 -5.11
CA GLY A 155 2.79 -16.72 -6.05
C GLY A 155 1.90 -15.84 -6.95
N ILE A 156 1.74 -14.55 -6.62
CA ILE A 156 0.98 -13.58 -7.42
C ILE A 156 1.91 -12.95 -8.46
N ASP A 157 1.54 -13.01 -9.74
CA ASP A 157 2.37 -12.48 -10.82
C ASP A 157 2.60 -10.96 -10.69
N GLY A 158 3.83 -10.53 -10.98
CA GLY A 158 4.23 -9.12 -10.87
C GLY A 158 4.40 -8.58 -9.43
N VAL A 159 4.30 -9.42 -8.41
CA VAL A 159 4.52 -9.04 -7.00
C VAL A 159 5.97 -9.30 -6.57
N GLU A 160 6.64 -8.25 -6.10
CA GLU A 160 7.87 -8.37 -5.32
C GLU A 160 7.58 -8.27 -3.82
N VAL A 161 8.29 -9.06 -3.01
CA VAL A 161 8.13 -9.05 -1.55
C VAL A 161 9.44 -8.64 -0.89
N VAL A 162 9.35 -7.66 0.02
CA VAL A 162 10.46 -7.21 0.87
C VAL A 162 10.08 -7.35 2.34
N ARG A 163 11.05 -7.71 3.19
CA ARG A 163 10.90 -7.71 4.65
C ARG A 163 11.63 -6.52 5.24
N ILE A 164 10.97 -5.79 6.12
CA ILE A 164 11.48 -4.54 6.69
C ILE A 164 11.40 -4.60 8.21
N ASP A 165 12.52 -4.32 8.86
CA ASP A 165 12.62 -4.18 10.32
C ASP A 165 12.01 -2.84 10.76
N VAL A 166 10.88 -2.89 11.48
CA VAL A 166 10.13 -1.68 11.91
C VAL A 166 10.98 -0.73 12.77
N ARG A 167 11.99 -1.25 13.47
CA ARG A 167 12.86 -0.47 14.36
C ARG A 167 13.74 0.52 13.59
N GLN A 168 13.92 0.33 12.29
CA GLN A 168 14.75 1.19 11.42
C GLN A 168 13.93 2.25 10.65
N ARG A 169 12.96 2.89 11.32
CA ARG A 169 11.98 3.82 10.72
C ARG A 169 12.55 4.80 9.68
N ASN A 170 13.67 5.45 10.00
CA ASN A 170 14.28 6.46 9.12
C ASN A 170 14.81 5.90 7.79
N LYS A 171 15.22 4.63 7.78
CA LYS A 171 15.68 3.95 6.56
C LYS A 171 14.52 3.37 5.78
N ASN A 172 13.52 2.84 6.49
CA ASN A 172 12.35 2.21 5.90
C ASN A 172 11.55 3.19 5.04
N GLY A 173 11.38 4.44 5.49
CA GLY A 173 10.67 5.46 4.74
C GLY A 173 11.27 5.73 3.36
N LEU A 174 12.59 5.87 3.28
CA LEU A 174 13.31 6.09 2.02
C LEU A 174 13.27 4.84 1.13
N LEU A 175 13.44 3.65 1.70
CA LEU A 175 13.32 2.38 0.96
C LEU A 175 11.95 2.21 0.30
N LEU A 176 10.88 2.60 1.01
CA LEU A 176 9.52 2.54 0.47
C LEU A 176 9.27 3.65 -0.56
N ALA A 177 9.88 4.83 -0.40
CA ALA A 177 9.71 5.94 -1.32
C ALA A 177 10.50 5.75 -2.62
N ASP A 178 11.64 5.06 -2.58
CA ASP A 178 12.41 4.62 -3.75
C ASP A 178 11.56 3.77 -4.71
N PHE A 179 10.60 3.00 -4.18
CA PHE A 179 9.64 2.29 -5.01
C PHE A 179 8.78 3.23 -5.87
N PHE A 180 8.75 4.53 -5.63
CA PHE A 180 8.08 5.52 -6.47
C PHE A 180 9.07 6.43 -7.22
N ASP A 181 10.34 6.01 -7.35
CA ASP A 181 11.32 6.68 -8.20
C ASP A 181 11.21 6.25 -9.66
N PHE A 182 11.00 7.21 -10.56
CA PHE A 182 10.85 7.02 -12.00
C PHE A 182 12.02 7.62 -12.80
N THR A 183 13.11 8.00 -12.14
CA THR A 183 14.32 8.52 -12.79
C THR A 183 15.13 7.44 -13.49
#